data_AF-A0A821NPG3-F1
#
_entry.id   AF-A0A821NPG3-F1
#
_cell.length_a   1.000
_cell.length_b   1.000
_cell.length_c   1.000
_cell.angle_alpha   90.00
_cell.angle_beta   90.00
_cell.angle_gamma   90.00
#
_symmetry.space_group_name_H-M   'P 1'
#
loop_
_entity.id
_entity.type
_entity.pdbx_description
1 polymer ?
#
loop_
_entity_poly.entity_id
_entity_poly.type
_entity_poly.pdbx_seq_one_letter_code
_entity_poly.pdbx_strand_id
1 'polypeptide(L)' 'MKKITSLWVPHQLTDEQKQERVKLCRENLAKFRDGSWRLCDIITDDETWIYHRQIHRKSTNASWVGEDKSPTTVVRR' A
#
# COMPACT_ATOMS: atom_id res chain seq x y z
N MET A 1 -21.68 2.41 13.83
CA MET A 1 -20.37 1.81 14.22
C MET A 1 -19.42 1.91 13.04
N LYS A 2 -18.21 2.46 13.22
CA LYS A 2 -17.23 2.66 12.12
C LYS A 2 -15.96 1.87 12.42
N LYS A 3 -15.43 1.16 11.43
CA LYS A 3 -14.07 0.57 11.51
C LYS A 3 -13.06 1.67 11.22
N ILE A 4 -12.25 2.03 12.20
CA ILE A 4 -11.14 2.96 12.01
C ILE A 4 -9.85 2.14 12.00
N THR A 5 -9.08 2.29 10.93
CA THR A 5 -7.71 1.81 10.83
C THR A 5 -6.89 2.89 10.15
N SER A 6 -5.72 3.20 10.70
CA SER A 6 -4.77 4.08 10.03
C SER A 6 -4.16 3.31 8.87
N LEU A 7 -4.71 3.45 7.66
CA LEU A 7 -4.03 3.01 6.45
C LEU A 7 -2.81 3.92 6.26
N TRP A 8 -1.62 3.35 6.37
CA TRP A 8 -0.40 4.08 6.06
C TRP A 8 -0.23 4.07 4.55
N VAL A 9 -0.29 5.25 3.94
CA VAL A 9 0.04 5.45 2.53
C VAL A 9 1.47 6.01 2.48
N PRO A 10 2.40 5.37 1.75
CA PRO A 10 3.81 5.78 1.76
C PRO A 10 4.06 7.21 1.29
N HIS A 11 3.26 7.68 0.34
CA HIS A 11 3.38 9.00 -0.26
C HIS A 11 2.01 9.49 -0.74
N GLN A 12 1.70 10.75 -0.47
CA GLN A 12 0.50 11.39 -1.00
C GLN A 12 0.74 11.77 -2.46
N LEU A 13 0.13 11.00 -3.36
CA LEU A 13 0.31 11.23 -4.80
C LEU A 13 -0.39 12.52 -5.25
N THR A 14 0.29 13.31 -6.10
CA THR A 14 -0.35 14.37 -6.88
C THR A 14 -1.26 13.78 -7.95
N ASP A 15 -2.14 14.58 -8.53
CA ASP A 15 -3.05 14.08 -9.56
C ASP A 15 -2.30 13.69 -10.85
N GLU A 16 -1.21 14.40 -11.17
CA GLU A 16 -0.31 14.07 -12.28
C GLU A 16 0.37 12.71 -12.05
N GLN A 17 0.87 12.46 -10.84
CA GLN A 17 1.48 11.16 -10.50
C GLN A 17 0.48 10.00 -10.60
N LYS A 18 -0.80 10.23 -10.24
CA LYS A 18 -1.85 9.22 -10.41
C LYS A 18 -2.12 8.95 -11.90
N GLN A 19 -2.22 10.00 -12.70
CA GLN A 19 -2.46 9.87 -14.14
C GLN A 19 -1.33 9.13 -14.83
N GLU A 20 -0.07 9.47 -14.53
CA GLU A 20 1.09 8.81 -15.13
C GLU A 20 1.15 7.32 -14.74
N ARG A 21 0.87 6.99 -13.47
CA ARG A 21 0.77 5.58 -13.03
C ARG A 21 -0.29 4.80 -13.82
N VAL A 22 -1.47 5.38 -14.02
CA VAL A 22 -2.55 4.73 -14.79
C VAL A 22 -2.15 4.55 -16.26
N LYS A 23 -1.50 5.55 -16.85
CA LYS A 23 -0.99 5.50 -18.22
C LYS A 23 0.03 4.36 -18.39
N LEU A 24 1.07 4.32 -17.56
CA LEU A 24 2.09 3.27 -17.58
C LEU A 24 1.49 1.86 -17.39
N CYS A 25 0.51 1.72 -16.48
CA CYS A 25 -0.19 0.45 -16.29
C CYS A 25 -0.94 -0.01 -17.55
N ARG A 26 -1.60 0.93 -18.27
CA ARG A 26 -2.32 0.60 -19.51
C ARG A 26 -1.37 0.21 -20.63
N GLU A 27 -0.25 0.93 -20.77
CA GLU A 27 0.79 0.63 -21.75
C GLU A 27 1.42 -0.74 -21.50
N ASN A 28 1.80 -1.05 -20.26
CA ASN A 28 2.35 -2.36 -19.90
C ASN A 28 1.33 -3.47 -20.11
N LEU A 29 0.05 -3.25 -19.76
CA LEU A 29 -1.01 -4.23 -20.01
C LEU A 29 -1.20 -4.53 -21.50
N ALA A 30 -1.07 -3.53 -22.37
CA ALA A 30 -1.12 -3.74 -23.81
C ALA A 30 0.01 -4.67 -24.29
N LYS A 31 1.24 -4.47 -23.79
CA LYS A 31 2.40 -5.33 -24.08
C LYS A 31 2.26 -6.77 -23.60
N PHE A 32 1.51 -7.01 -22.52
CA PHE A 32 1.20 -8.39 -22.12
C PHE A 32 0.11 -9.02 -22.99
N ARG A 33 -0.83 -8.22 -23.49
CA ARG A 33 -1.94 -8.70 -24.34
C ARG A 33 -1.51 -8.97 -25.77
N ASP A 34 -0.60 -8.17 -26.30
CA ASP A 34 -0.03 -8.39 -27.65
C ASP A 34 1.04 -9.50 -27.66
N GLY A 35 1.44 -9.99 -26.48
CA GLY A 35 2.43 -11.05 -26.32
C GLY A 35 3.88 -10.60 -26.47
N SER A 36 4.14 -9.29 -26.60
CA SER A 36 5.50 -8.75 -26.66
C SER A 36 6.24 -8.97 -25.35
N TRP A 37 5.55 -8.93 -24.21
CA TRP A 37 6.10 -9.21 -22.89
C TRP A 37 5.43 -10.44 -22.26
N ARG A 38 6.22 -11.22 -21.53
CA ARG A 38 5.74 -12.30 -20.66
C ARG A 38 6.24 -12.07 -19.25
N LEU A 39 5.38 -12.37 -18.27
CA LEU A 39 5.73 -12.18 -16.85
C LEU A 39 6.96 -13.00 -16.43
N CYS A 40 7.17 -14.17 -17.03
CA CYS A 40 8.31 -15.04 -16.73
C CYS A 40 9.67 -14.50 -17.21
N ASP A 41 9.67 -13.46 -18.05
CA ASP A 41 10.90 -12.86 -18.60
C ASP A 41 11.34 -11.63 -17.78
N ILE A 42 10.54 -11.21 -16.80
CA ILE A 42 10.81 -10.01 -16.00
C ILE A 42 11.59 -10.41 -14.75
N ILE A 43 12.82 -9.92 -14.67
CA ILE A 43 13.64 -9.97 -13.46
C ILE A 43 13.47 -8.62 -12.75
N THR A 44 13.15 -8.65 -11.45
CA THR A 44 13.01 -7.47 -10.61
C THR A 44 13.82 -7.65 -9.34
N ASP A 45 14.31 -6.54 -8.79
CA ASP A 45 15.05 -6.53 -7.54
C ASP A 45 14.67 -5.27 -6.73
N ASP A 46 14.71 -5.39 -5.40
CA ASP A 46 14.51 -4.29 -4.43
C ASP A 46 15.06 -4.70 -3.07
N GLU A 47 15.52 -3.73 -2.28
CA GLU A 47 16.12 -3.97 -0.98
C GLU A 47 15.08 -3.85 0.14
N THR A 48 15.20 -4.69 1.18
CA THR A 48 14.34 -4.59 2.35
C THR A 48 15.10 -4.73 3.66
N TRP A 49 14.66 -3.98 4.67
CA TRP A 49 15.23 -4.06 6.00
C TRP A 49 14.71 -5.29 6.76
N ILE A 50 15.63 -6.16 7.19
CA ILE A 50 15.33 -7.31 8.04
C ILE A 50 15.63 -6.95 9.49
N TYR A 51 14.59 -6.91 10.33
CA TYR A 51 14.71 -6.58 11.75
C TYR A 51 14.78 -7.84 12.61
N HIS A 52 15.67 -7.86 13.60
CA HIS A 52 15.81 -8.96 14.56
C HIS A 52 14.58 -9.10 15.51
N ARG A 53 13.85 -8.02 15.77
CA ARG A 53 12.66 -8.01 16.64
C ARG A 53 11.36 -7.89 15.83
N GLN A 54 10.27 -8.45 16.34
CA GLN A 54 8.94 -8.27 15.77
C GLN A 54 8.45 -6.83 16.00
N ILE A 55 8.27 -6.08 14.90
CA ILE A 55 7.68 -4.74 14.94
C ILE A 55 6.16 -4.86 14.77
N HIS A 56 5.39 -4.35 15.73
CA HIS A 56 3.92 -4.33 15.62
C HIS A 56 3.46 -3.47 14.44
N ARG A 57 2.53 -4.01 13.64
CA ARG A 57 1.98 -3.32 12.47
C ARG A 57 0.88 -2.35 12.90
N LYS A 58 0.76 -1.22 12.20
CA LYS A 58 -0.32 -0.24 12.45
C LYS A 58 -1.72 -0.84 12.26
N SER A 59 -1.86 -1.86 11.40
CA SER A 59 -3.12 -2.59 11.19
C SER A 59 -3.57 -3.40 12.42
N THR A 60 -2.66 -3.73 13.34
CA THR A 60 -3.01 -4.36 14.62
C THR A 60 -3.86 -3.45 15.51
N ASN A 61 -3.90 -2.14 15.23
CA ASN A 61 -4.70 -1.16 15.96
C ASN A 61 -6.08 -0.91 15.32
N ALA A 62 -6.53 -1.75 14.40
CA ALA A 62 -7.84 -1.60 13.79
C ALA A 62 -8.93 -1.86 14.84
N SER A 63 -9.79 -0.85 15.09
CA SER A 63 -10.86 -0.94 16.09
C SER A 63 -12.20 -0.48 15.51
N TRP A 64 -13.28 -1.08 16.00
CA TRP A 64 -14.63 -0.60 15.76
C TRP A 64 -15.01 0.43 16.83
N VAL A 65 -15.45 1.61 16.43
CA VAL A 65 -15.88 2.68 17.35
C VAL A 65 -17.34 3.06 17.13
N GLY A 66 -17.99 3.55 18.20
CA GLY A 66 -19.29 4.22 18.13
C GLY A 66 -19.20 5.57 17.40
N GLU A 67 -20.32 6.11 16.95
CA GLU A 67 -20.36 7.33 16.10
C GLU A 67 -19.66 8.54 16.73
N ASP A 68 -19.76 8.72 18.05
CA ASP A 68 -19.21 9.89 18.76
C ASP A 68 -17.90 9.61 19.52
N LYS A 69 -17.27 8.45 19.29
CA LYS A 69 -16.05 8.05 20.03
C LYS A 69 -14.80 8.09 19.17
N SER A 70 -13.74 8.68 19.70
CA SER A 70 -12.41 8.64 19.10
C SER A 70 -11.77 7.25 19.27
N PRO A 71 -10.89 6.82 18.35
CA PRO A 71 -10.15 5.57 18.50
C PRO A 71 -9.20 5.63 19.70
N THR A 72 -9.00 4.49 20.36
CA THR A 72 -8.10 4.38 21.52
C THR A 72 -6.67 4.73 21.12
N THR A 73 -6.03 5.64 21.87
CA THR A 73 -4.63 6.02 21.67
C THR A 73 -3.72 4.87 22.06
N VAL A 74 -2.93 4.35 21.11
CA VAL A 74 -1.91 3.34 21.40
C VAL A 74 -0.66 4.05 21.92
N VAL A 75 -0.44 3.96 23.23
CA VAL A 75 0.79 4.43 23.88
C VAL A 75 1.93 3.49 23.51
N ARG A 76 2.95 4.02 22.82
CA ARG A 76 4.19 3.28 22.55
C ARG A 76 5.14 3.49 23.73
N ARG A 77 5.63 2.40 24.33
CA ARG A 77 6.76 2.42 25.28
C ARG A 77 8.08 2.43 24.52
#